data_AF-A0A7C4Y5M5-F1
#
_entry.id   AF-A0A7C4Y5M5-F1
#
_cell.length_a   1.000
_cell.length_b   1.000
_cell.length_c   1.000
_cell.angle_alpha   90.00
_cell.angle_beta   90.00
_cell.angle_gamma   90.00
#
_symmetry.space_group_name_H-M   'P 1'
#
loop_
_entity.id
_entity.type
_entity.pdbx_description
1 polymer ?
#
loop_
_entity_poly.entity_id
_entity_poly.type
_entity_poly.pdbx_seq_one_letter_code
_entity_poly.pdbx_strand_id
1 'polypeptide(L)'
;MKSLTNTLTDPVYTAPKKYSLYDRLWLKIMNDKRDLPFIHLLIKIHLSVLPVAILLFTPLLSGWWWWAVAIPYFYVSQLYFKGRFGLMFHCLCHRKTLKAPFQQPFHTYITWIICPLFGHAPEGYFSHHMGMHHIENNMPDDTSSTMNYQRDSLKDFLAYFFKFMFRGVIDTIRYLFVRKRKKLYQRLTIGEYVFILFCIGMCFVNLKATLVVFIVPLVFARLVMMLGNWTQH
;
A
#
# COMPACT_ATOMS: atom_id res chain seq x y z
N MET A 1 2.54 11.74 42.35
CA MET A 1 2.53 11.61 40.87
C MET A 1 3.94 11.89 40.37
N LYS A 2 4.58 10.98 39.62
CA LYS A 2 5.86 11.29 38.96
C LYS A 2 5.57 12.32 37.87
N SER A 3 6.19 13.48 37.96
CA SER A 3 6.16 14.50 36.91
C SER A 3 6.75 13.90 35.64
N LEU A 4 6.01 13.90 34.54
CA LEU A 4 6.59 13.57 33.24
C LEU A 4 7.71 14.57 32.95
N THR A 5 8.85 14.09 32.46
CA THR A 5 9.96 14.95 32.03
C THR A 5 9.48 15.85 30.89
N ASN A 6 9.63 17.17 31.04
CA ASN A 6 9.24 18.17 30.04
C ASN A 6 10.11 18.13 28.75
N THR A 7 11.13 17.28 28.71
CA THR A 7 12.04 17.15 27.57
C THR A 7 11.50 16.09 26.61
N LEU A 8 10.97 16.53 25.48
CA LEU A 8 10.58 15.63 24.38
C LEU A 8 11.85 15.08 23.71
N THR A 9 12.14 13.79 23.92
CA THR A 9 13.27 13.08 23.29
C THR A 9 12.91 12.46 21.95
N ASP A 10 11.65 12.50 21.57
CA ASP A 10 11.17 11.91 20.31
C ASP A 10 11.76 12.65 19.10
N PRO A 11 12.09 11.93 18.02
CA PRO A 11 12.55 12.56 16.78
C PRO A 11 11.54 13.60 16.27
N VAL A 12 11.96 14.85 16.23
CA VAL A 12 11.19 15.95 15.64
C VAL A 12 11.63 16.21 14.20
N TYR A 13 10.72 16.76 13.40
CA TYR A 13 11.07 17.21 12.05
C TYR A 13 12.17 18.27 12.09
N THR A 14 13.31 17.98 11.47
CA THR A 14 14.40 18.93 11.28
C THR A 14 14.37 19.44 9.84
N ALA A 15 14.11 20.74 9.67
CA ALA A 15 14.09 21.34 8.34
C ALA A 15 15.50 21.30 7.72
N PRO A 16 15.64 20.93 6.44
CA PRO A 16 16.93 21.02 5.76
C PRO A 16 17.39 22.48 5.69
N LYS A 17 18.70 22.70 5.81
CA LYS A 17 19.31 24.04 5.79
C LYS A 17 19.02 24.79 4.47
N LYS A 18 18.91 24.06 3.36
CA LYS A 18 18.58 24.60 2.02
C LYS A 18 17.70 23.60 1.27
N TYR A 19 16.70 24.12 0.57
CA TYR A 19 15.88 23.36 -0.37
C TYR A 19 16.42 23.53 -1.79
N SER A 20 16.43 22.45 -2.57
CA SER A 20 16.78 22.53 -4.00
C SER A 20 15.72 23.32 -4.79
N LEU A 21 16.02 23.67 -6.05
CA LEU A 21 14.98 24.23 -6.95
C LEU A 21 13.81 23.27 -7.10
N TYR A 22 14.11 21.98 -7.25
CA TYR A 22 13.13 20.92 -7.34
C TYR A 22 12.19 20.88 -6.13
N ASP A 23 12.75 20.90 -4.91
CA ASP A 23 11.96 20.89 -3.68
C ASP A 23 11.06 22.12 -3.58
N ARG A 24 11.59 23.29 -3.95
CA ARG A 24 10.82 24.54 -3.93
C ARG A 24 9.64 24.52 -4.89
N LEU A 25 9.73 23.82 -6.01
CA LEU A 25 8.59 23.67 -6.94
C LEU A 25 7.47 22.84 -6.31
N TRP A 26 7.79 21.71 -5.68
CA TRP A 26 6.80 20.88 -4.99
C TRP A 26 6.19 21.59 -3.77
N LEU A 27 7.01 22.26 -2.97
CA LEU A 27 6.54 22.99 -1.79
C LEU A 27 5.50 24.07 -2.13
N LYS A 28 5.48 24.60 -3.36
CA LYS A 28 4.42 25.53 -3.81
C LYS A 28 3.04 24.89 -3.87
N ILE A 29 2.95 23.57 -4.06
CA ILE A 29 1.68 22.84 -4.23
C ILE A 29 1.39 21.86 -3.09
N MET A 30 2.29 21.71 -2.12
CA MET A 30 2.09 20.87 -0.94
C MET A 30 1.38 21.63 0.19
N ASN A 31 0.63 20.91 1.04
CA ASN A 31 0.04 21.47 2.25
C ASN A 31 1.01 21.44 3.44
N ASP A 32 1.89 20.42 3.50
CA ASP A 32 2.86 20.25 4.58
C ASP A 32 4.24 19.89 4.02
N LYS A 33 5.26 20.66 4.40
CA LYS A 33 6.66 20.42 4.00
C LYS A 33 7.22 19.10 4.50
N ARG A 34 6.66 18.55 5.59
CA ARG A 34 7.04 17.25 6.17
C ARG A 34 6.74 16.08 5.23
N ASP A 35 5.83 16.27 4.27
CA ASP A 35 5.48 15.27 3.26
C ASP A 35 6.46 15.27 2.07
N LEU A 36 7.42 16.20 2.00
CA LEU A 36 8.36 16.28 0.88
C LEU A 36 9.12 14.95 0.61
N PRO A 37 9.53 14.17 1.64
CA PRO A 37 10.12 12.85 1.42
C PRO A 37 9.21 11.87 0.64
N PHE A 38 7.88 12.04 0.68
CA PHE A 38 6.95 11.23 -0.10
C PHE A 38 7.11 11.48 -1.59
N ILE A 39 7.32 12.74 -1.99
CA ILE A 39 7.61 13.09 -3.38
C ILE A 39 8.94 12.47 -3.81
N HIS A 40 9.99 12.58 -2.99
CA HIS A 40 11.28 11.96 -3.30
C HIS A 40 11.19 10.44 -3.45
N LEU A 41 10.43 9.78 -2.58
CA LEU A 41 10.17 8.35 -2.67
C LEU A 41 9.43 8.01 -3.97
N LEU A 42 8.37 8.74 -4.30
CA LEU A 42 7.63 8.53 -5.54
C LEU A 42 8.53 8.68 -6.76
N ILE A 43 9.38 9.70 -6.85
CA ILE A 43 10.33 9.83 -7.98
C ILE A 43 11.22 8.59 -8.09
N LYS A 44 11.80 8.15 -6.97
CA LYS A 44 12.66 6.95 -6.98
C LYS A 44 11.89 5.75 -7.51
N ILE A 45 10.64 5.56 -7.10
CA ILE A 45 9.77 4.51 -7.63
C ILE A 45 9.52 4.69 -9.14
N HIS A 46 9.25 5.91 -9.61
CA HIS A 46 9.02 6.18 -11.03
C HIS A 46 10.26 5.99 -11.90
N LEU A 47 11.46 6.19 -11.36
CA LEU A 47 12.71 6.04 -12.10
C LEU A 47 13.28 4.62 -12.02
N SER A 48 12.96 3.85 -10.96
CA SER A 48 13.58 2.54 -10.73
C SER A 48 12.62 1.35 -10.76
N VAL A 49 11.36 1.53 -10.38
CA VAL A 49 10.37 0.43 -10.30
C VAL A 49 9.51 0.41 -11.54
N LEU A 50 8.84 1.52 -11.86
CA LEU A 50 7.87 1.58 -12.96
C LEU A 50 8.46 1.20 -14.34
N PRO A 51 9.62 1.75 -14.77
CA PRO A 51 10.17 1.44 -16.09
C PRO A 51 10.65 -0.02 -16.17
N VAL A 52 11.19 -0.54 -15.08
CA VAL A 52 11.66 -1.93 -15.00
C VAL A 52 10.48 -2.90 -14.99
N ALA A 53 9.38 -2.57 -14.30
CA ALA A 53 8.15 -3.34 -14.38
C ALA A 53 7.66 -3.45 -15.84
N ILE A 54 7.64 -2.34 -16.57
CA ILE A 54 7.27 -2.32 -18.00
C ILE A 54 8.25 -3.16 -18.83
N LEU A 55 9.56 -2.99 -18.62
CA LEU A 55 10.62 -3.74 -19.31
C LEU A 55 10.42 -5.27 -19.19
N LEU A 56 10.03 -5.75 -18.00
CA LEU A 56 9.78 -7.18 -17.76
C LEU A 56 8.63 -7.76 -18.61
N PHE A 57 7.71 -6.93 -19.10
CA PHE A 57 6.63 -7.33 -20.02
C PHE A 57 7.03 -7.27 -21.50
N THR A 58 8.22 -6.73 -21.83
CA THR A 58 8.68 -6.64 -23.23
C THR A 58 9.46 -7.87 -23.66
N PRO A 59 9.58 -8.15 -24.97
CA PRO A 59 10.43 -9.21 -25.49
C PRO A 59 11.93 -8.86 -25.48
N LEU A 60 12.33 -7.69 -24.95
CA LEU A 60 13.73 -7.22 -24.97
C LEU A 60 14.67 -8.08 -24.10
N LEU A 61 14.12 -8.77 -23.10
CA LEU A 61 14.88 -9.65 -22.20
C LEU A 61 14.36 -11.08 -22.30
N SER A 62 15.27 -12.05 -22.41
CA SER A 62 14.93 -13.46 -22.49
C SER A 62 15.86 -14.34 -21.64
N GLY A 63 15.39 -15.53 -21.28
CA GLY A 63 16.18 -16.51 -20.56
C GLY A 63 16.71 -15.99 -19.22
N TRP A 64 18.01 -16.14 -18.99
CA TRP A 64 18.67 -15.75 -17.75
C TRP A 64 18.73 -14.23 -17.55
N TRP A 65 18.84 -13.45 -18.63
CA TRP A 65 18.86 -11.99 -18.57
C TRP A 65 17.55 -11.41 -18.01
N TRP A 66 16.42 -12.05 -18.32
CA TRP A 66 15.13 -11.66 -17.74
C TRP A 66 15.13 -11.81 -16.21
N TRP A 67 15.64 -12.95 -15.71
CA TRP A 67 15.74 -13.20 -14.27
C TRP A 67 16.76 -12.30 -13.58
N ALA A 68 17.88 -11.99 -14.25
CA ALA A 68 18.88 -11.06 -13.77
C ALA A 68 18.30 -9.65 -13.54
N VAL A 69 17.20 -9.28 -14.20
CA VAL A 69 16.48 -8.02 -13.97
C VAL A 69 15.31 -8.22 -12.99
N ALA A 70 14.56 -9.31 -13.12
CA ALA A 70 13.37 -9.58 -12.31
C ALA A 70 13.69 -9.76 -10.82
N ILE A 71 14.79 -10.43 -10.47
CA ILE A 71 15.17 -10.66 -9.07
C ILE A 71 15.55 -9.34 -8.38
N PRO A 72 16.46 -8.51 -8.92
CA PRO A 72 16.73 -7.18 -8.35
C PRO A 72 15.49 -6.29 -8.33
N TYR A 73 14.66 -6.30 -9.38
CA TYR A 73 13.39 -5.58 -9.39
C TYR A 73 12.51 -5.98 -8.20
N PHE A 74 12.33 -7.28 -7.97
CA PHE A 74 11.50 -7.78 -6.87
C PHE A 74 12.07 -7.38 -5.51
N TYR A 75 13.39 -7.51 -5.33
CA TYR A 75 14.06 -7.07 -4.10
C TYR A 75 13.86 -5.56 -3.85
N VAL A 76 14.16 -4.74 -4.85
CA VAL A 76 14.06 -3.27 -4.73
C VAL A 76 12.62 -2.83 -4.49
N SER A 77 11.65 -3.39 -5.21
CA SER A 77 10.23 -3.03 -5.04
C SER A 77 9.66 -3.57 -3.72
N GLN A 78 9.75 -4.89 -3.50
CA GLN A 78 9.02 -5.55 -2.42
C GLN A 78 9.74 -5.58 -1.08
N LEU A 79 11.08 -5.63 -1.06
CA LEU A 79 11.84 -5.72 0.19
C LEU A 79 12.42 -4.37 0.60
N TYR A 80 12.87 -3.56 -0.35
CA TYR A 80 13.45 -2.25 -0.03
C TYR A 80 12.40 -1.12 0.03
N PHE A 81 11.57 -0.93 -1.00
CA PHE A 81 10.65 0.21 -1.04
C PHE A 81 9.30 -0.04 -0.36
N LYS A 82 8.82 -1.28 -0.28
CA LYS A 82 7.46 -1.60 0.22
C LYS A 82 7.12 -0.97 1.57
N GLY A 83 7.97 -1.11 2.58
CA GLY A 83 7.70 -0.52 3.90
C GLY A 83 7.58 1.01 3.86
N ARG A 84 8.48 1.67 3.11
CA ARG A 84 8.48 3.13 2.93
C ARG A 84 7.24 3.58 2.16
N PHE A 85 6.88 2.86 1.10
CA PHE A 85 5.69 3.11 0.31
C PHE A 85 4.41 2.90 1.12
N GLY A 86 4.33 1.82 1.90
CA GLY A 86 3.20 1.53 2.76
C GLY A 86 2.95 2.64 3.78
N LEU A 87 4.00 3.12 4.46
CA LEU A 87 3.90 4.24 5.38
C LEU A 87 3.48 5.54 4.69
N MET A 88 4.10 5.86 3.55
CA MET A 88 3.72 7.01 2.73
C MET A 88 2.23 6.93 2.34
N PHE A 89 1.77 5.78 1.85
CA PHE A 89 0.41 5.57 1.40
C PHE A 89 -0.59 5.63 2.56
N HIS A 90 -0.24 5.08 3.72
CA HIS A 90 -0.98 5.26 4.96
C HIS A 90 -1.18 6.74 5.29
N CYS A 91 -0.12 7.55 5.25
CA CYS A 91 -0.23 9.00 5.47
C CYS A 91 -1.11 9.69 4.41
N LEU A 92 -0.99 9.31 3.14
CA LEU A 92 -1.82 9.83 2.04
C LEU A 92 -3.31 9.50 2.17
N CYS A 93 -3.65 8.41 2.88
CA CYS A 93 -5.03 8.06 3.20
C CYS A 93 -5.61 8.95 4.31
N HIS A 94 -4.78 9.38 5.25
CA HIS A 94 -5.18 10.15 6.42
C HIS A 94 -5.18 11.67 6.20
N ARG A 95 -4.27 12.18 5.38
CA ARG A 95 -4.12 13.62 5.15
C ARG A 95 -3.95 13.98 3.68
N LYS A 96 -4.38 15.20 3.34
CA LYS A 96 -4.17 15.79 2.00
C LYS A 96 -2.74 16.31 1.90
N THR A 97 -1.87 15.60 1.18
CA THR A 97 -0.49 16.02 0.94
C THR A 97 -0.37 17.23 0.00
N LEU A 98 -1.23 17.33 -1.02
CA LEU A 98 -1.23 18.42 -1.99
C LEU A 98 -2.44 19.35 -1.82
N LYS A 99 -2.31 20.59 -2.31
CA LYS A 99 -3.39 21.57 -2.40
C LYS A 99 -4.57 21.01 -3.20
N ALA A 100 -5.77 21.51 -2.91
CA ALA A 100 -7.03 20.96 -3.40
C ALA A 100 -7.09 20.63 -4.91
N PRO A 101 -6.57 21.47 -5.83
CA PRO A 101 -6.62 21.18 -7.27
C PRO A 101 -5.83 19.92 -7.67
N PHE A 102 -4.78 19.58 -6.92
CA PHE A 102 -3.84 18.50 -7.26
C PHE A 102 -4.09 17.22 -6.46
N GLN A 103 -4.77 17.31 -5.31
CA GLN A 103 -4.90 16.20 -4.38
C GLN A 103 -5.63 14.99 -4.96
N GLN A 104 -6.78 15.18 -5.59
CA GLN A 104 -7.58 14.06 -6.09
C GLN A 104 -6.89 13.33 -7.26
N PRO A 105 -6.37 14.02 -8.29
CA PRO A 105 -5.61 13.37 -9.36
C PRO A 105 -4.39 12.61 -8.82
N PHE A 106 -3.65 13.22 -7.89
CA PHE A 106 -2.47 12.62 -7.28
C PHE A 106 -2.80 11.35 -6.49
N HIS A 107 -3.80 11.41 -5.61
CA HIS A 107 -4.24 10.22 -4.86
C HIS A 107 -4.74 9.14 -5.81
N THR A 108 -5.56 9.49 -6.80
CA THR A 108 -6.10 8.52 -7.78
C THR A 108 -4.97 7.84 -8.55
N TYR A 109 -3.99 8.59 -9.03
CA TYR A 109 -2.83 8.04 -9.73
C TYR A 109 -2.04 7.06 -8.85
N ILE A 110 -1.75 7.43 -7.59
CA ILE A 110 -1.03 6.54 -6.67
C ILE A 110 -1.84 5.27 -6.43
N THR A 111 -3.13 5.39 -6.14
CA THR A 111 -4.02 4.26 -5.83
C THR A 111 -4.21 3.31 -7.02
N TRP A 112 -4.26 3.83 -8.24
CA TRP A 112 -4.59 3.02 -9.42
C TRP A 112 -3.37 2.55 -10.22
N ILE A 113 -2.24 3.25 -10.14
CA ILE A 113 -1.04 2.94 -10.93
C ILE A 113 0.09 2.42 -10.04
N ILE A 114 0.39 3.12 -8.94
CA ILE A 114 1.56 2.77 -8.12
C ILE A 114 1.25 1.66 -7.12
N CYS A 115 0.10 1.71 -6.44
CA CYS A 115 -0.35 0.70 -5.48
C CYS A 115 -0.31 -0.74 -6.02
N PRO A 116 -0.78 -1.03 -7.25
CA PRO A 116 -0.67 -2.35 -7.85
C PRO A 116 0.75 -2.92 -7.89
N LEU A 117 1.77 -2.10 -8.16
CA LEU A 117 3.19 -2.52 -8.20
C LEU A 117 3.72 -2.94 -6.81
N PHE A 118 3.03 -2.54 -5.74
CA PHE A 118 3.36 -2.91 -4.37
C PHE A 118 2.37 -3.93 -3.78
N GLY A 119 1.52 -4.53 -4.61
CA GLY A 119 0.58 -5.56 -4.21
C GLY A 119 -0.69 -5.03 -3.53
N HIS A 120 -1.02 -3.75 -3.71
CA HIS A 120 -2.30 -3.22 -3.26
C HIS A 120 -3.25 -3.15 -4.45
N ALA A 121 -4.33 -3.93 -4.41
CA ALA A 121 -5.46 -3.69 -5.31
C ALA A 121 -5.95 -2.24 -5.11
N PRO A 122 -6.26 -1.50 -6.20
CA PRO A 122 -6.76 -0.13 -6.11
C PRO A 122 -7.95 -0.06 -5.17
N GLU A 123 -8.06 1.02 -4.40
CA GLU A 123 -9.14 1.29 -3.43
C GLU A 123 -9.22 0.32 -2.25
N GLY A 124 -8.55 -0.84 -2.32
CA GLY A 124 -8.55 -1.91 -1.32
C GLY A 124 -8.14 -1.44 0.06
N TYR A 125 -6.88 -1.03 0.17
CA TYR A 125 -6.32 -0.56 1.44
C TYR A 125 -7.08 0.65 1.97
N PHE A 126 -7.35 1.68 1.17
CA PHE A 126 -8.06 2.88 1.64
C PHE A 126 -9.45 2.54 2.21
N SER A 127 -10.22 1.72 1.50
CA SER A 127 -11.59 1.39 1.91
C SER A 127 -11.64 0.47 3.12
N HIS A 128 -10.72 -0.50 3.22
CA HIS A 128 -10.58 -1.34 4.41
C HIS A 128 -10.10 -0.51 5.62
N HIS A 129 -9.01 0.23 5.43
CA HIS A 129 -8.29 0.94 6.48
C HIS A 129 -9.11 2.09 7.07
N MET A 130 -9.57 3.02 6.22
CA MET A 130 -10.36 4.18 6.66
C MET A 130 -11.82 3.83 6.87
N GLY A 131 -12.31 2.83 6.14
CA GLY A 131 -13.72 2.48 6.11
C GLY A 131 -14.12 1.37 7.05
N MET A 132 -13.21 0.71 7.76
CA MET A 132 -13.52 -0.33 8.75
C MET A 132 -12.50 -0.33 9.88
N HIS A 133 -11.23 -0.63 9.58
CA HIS A 133 -10.22 -0.91 10.59
C HIS A 133 -9.97 0.25 11.55
N HIS A 134 -9.85 1.49 11.06
CA HIS A 134 -9.71 2.66 11.94
C HIS A 134 -10.95 2.98 12.77
N ILE A 135 -12.13 2.56 12.32
CA ILE A 135 -13.40 2.87 12.98
C ILE A 135 -13.67 1.84 14.06
N GLU A 136 -13.44 0.57 13.75
CA GLU A 136 -13.68 -0.54 14.67
C GLU A 136 -12.46 -0.85 15.56
N ASN A 137 -11.26 -0.37 15.19
CA ASN A 137 -10.04 -0.46 15.99
C ASN A 137 -9.70 -1.90 16.44
N ASN A 138 -9.79 -2.86 15.50
CA ASN A 138 -9.56 -4.30 15.74
C ASN A 138 -10.51 -4.93 16.79
N MET A 139 -11.63 -4.29 17.13
CA MET A 139 -12.68 -4.84 18.00
C MET A 139 -13.56 -5.87 17.26
N PRO A 140 -14.54 -6.54 17.91
CA PRO A 140 -15.28 -7.65 17.29
C PRO A 140 -15.99 -7.34 15.96
N ASP A 141 -16.35 -6.08 15.72
CA ASP A 141 -16.98 -5.64 14.47
C ASP A 141 -15.97 -5.42 13.32
N ASP A 142 -14.66 -5.42 13.61
CA ASP A 142 -13.60 -5.42 12.60
C ASP A 142 -13.49 -6.83 12.00
N THR A 143 -13.79 -6.96 10.70
CA THR A 143 -13.70 -8.27 10.03
C THR A 143 -12.27 -8.81 9.92
N SER A 144 -11.27 -7.95 10.15
CA SER A 144 -9.86 -8.29 10.28
C SER A 144 -9.37 -8.40 11.74
N SER A 145 -10.27 -8.46 12.72
CA SER A 145 -9.92 -8.56 14.14
C SER A 145 -9.07 -9.79 14.48
N THR A 146 -8.05 -9.58 15.30
CA THR A 146 -7.19 -10.64 15.87
C THR A 146 -7.72 -11.20 17.20
N MET A 147 -8.79 -10.65 17.79
CA MET A 147 -9.27 -11.00 19.13
C MET A 147 -9.67 -12.48 19.31
N ASN A 148 -9.99 -13.17 18.21
CA ASN A 148 -10.44 -14.56 18.23
C ASN A 148 -9.30 -15.58 18.16
N TYR A 149 -8.04 -15.12 18.23
CA TYR A 149 -6.87 -15.94 17.96
C TYR A 149 -5.85 -15.86 19.09
N GLN A 150 -5.12 -16.95 19.31
CA GLN A 150 -4.03 -17.02 20.26
C GLN A 150 -2.74 -16.46 19.66
N ARG A 151 -2.18 -15.39 20.27
CA ARG A 151 -1.12 -14.57 19.68
C ARG A 151 0.24 -15.28 19.49
N ASP A 152 0.54 -16.25 20.35
CA ASP A 152 1.77 -17.06 20.30
C ASP A 152 1.59 -18.38 19.51
N SER A 153 0.43 -18.59 18.87
CA SER A 153 0.15 -19.77 18.04
C SER A 153 0.41 -19.49 16.55
N LEU A 154 1.40 -20.19 15.98
CA LEU A 154 1.63 -20.18 14.52
C LEU A 154 0.40 -20.68 13.74
N LYS A 155 -0.30 -21.68 14.28
CA LYS A 155 -1.51 -22.23 13.67
C LYS A 155 -2.61 -21.17 13.58
N ASP A 156 -2.78 -20.38 14.62
CA ASP A 156 -3.81 -19.34 14.69
C ASP A 156 -3.47 -18.18 13.77
N PHE A 157 -2.18 -17.79 13.70
CA PHE A 157 -1.72 -16.82 12.73
C PHE A 157 -2.02 -17.27 11.30
N LEU A 158 -1.73 -18.53 10.95
CA LEU A 158 -2.01 -19.07 9.62
C LEU A 158 -3.52 -19.09 9.34
N ALA A 159 -4.34 -19.51 10.31
CA ALA A 159 -5.80 -19.50 10.17
C ALA A 159 -6.34 -18.07 9.93
N TYR A 160 -5.84 -17.09 10.70
CA TYR A 160 -6.15 -15.67 10.53
C TYR A 160 -5.74 -15.16 9.14
N PHE A 161 -4.50 -15.42 8.74
CA PHE A 161 -3.96 -15.00 7.46
C PHE A 161 -4.74 -15.57 6.27
N PHE A 162 -5.02 -16.88 6.27
CA PHE A 162 -5.77 -17.49 5.17
C PHE A 162 -7.24 -17.08 5.16
N LYS A 163 -7.88 -16.86 6.33
CA LYS A 163 -9.21 -16.25 6.40
C LYS A 163 -9.20 -14.90 5.69
N PHE A 164 -8.25 -14.02 6.02
CA PHE A 164 -8.14 -12.71 5.37
C PHE A 164 -7.85 -12.83 3.87
N MET A 165 -6.96 -13.74 3.46
CA MET A 165 -6.56 -13.91 2.06
C MET A 165 -7.76 -14.23 1.15
N PHE A 166 -8.64 -15.12 1.59
CA PHE A 166 -9.78 -15.59 0.77
C PHE A 166 -11.09 -14.85 1.05
N ARG A 167 -11.32 -14.39 2.27
CA ARG A 167 -12.59 -13.75 2.66
C ARG A 167 -12.47 -12.27 3.01
N GLY A 168 -11.28 -11.76 3.31
CA GLY A 168 -11.10 -10.40 3.85
C GLY A 168 -11.74 -9.31 2.98
N VAL A 169 -11.58 -9.38 1.66
CA VAL A 169 -12.19 -8.40 0.75
C VAL A 169 -13.72 -8.52 0.72
N ILE A 170 -14.24 -9.74 0.63
CA ILE A 170 -15.68 -10.00 0.60
C ILE A 170 -16.34 -9.54 1.90
N ASP A 171 -15.72 -9.87 3.05
CA ASP A 171 -16.22 -9.50 4.36
C ASP A 171 -16.16 -7.97 4.56
N THR A 172 -15.11 -7.30 4.05
CA THR A 172 -15.03 -5.83 4.05
C THR A 172 -16.11 -5.20 3.18
N ILE A 173 -16.35 -5.71 1.96
CA ILE A 173 -17.45 -5.23 1.09
C ILE A 173 -18.79 -5.38 1.81
N ARG A 174 -19.06 -6.55 2.40
CA ARG A 174 -20.29 -6.82 3.14
C ARG A 174 -20.45 -5.86 4.32
N TYR A 175 -19.39 -5.68 5.12
CA TYR A 175 -19.37 -4.75 6.24
C TYR A 175 -19.70 -3.31 5.78
N LEU A 176 -19.03 -2.82 4.72
CA LEU A 176 -19.26 -1.47 4.19
C LEU A 176 -20.68 -1.30 3.64
N PHE A 177 -21.24 -2.34 3.03
CA PHE A 177 -22.62 -2.36 2.55
C PHE A 177 -23.62 -2.28 3.71
N VAL A 178 -23.47 -3.13 4.72
CA VAL A 178 -24.34 -3.17 5.91
C VAL A 178 -24.29 -1.84 6.68
N ARG A 179 -23.10 -1.25 6.80
CA ARG A 179 -22.90 0.08 7.42
C ARG A 179 -23.29 1.25 6.49
N LYS A 180 -23.92 0.99 5.34
CA LYS A 180 -24.40 1.99 4.36
C LYS A 180 -23.31 2.94 3.83
N ARG A 181 -22.05 2.51 3.79
CA ARG A 181 -20.89 3.29 3.29
C ARG A 181 -20.76 3.16 1.77
N LYS A 182 -21.77 3.66 1.04
CA LYS A 182 -21.97 3.42 -0.41
C LYS A 182 -20.72 3.67 -1.26
N LYS A 183 -20.09 4.84 -1.09
CA LYS A 183 -18.91 5.23 -1.87
C LYS A 183 -17.72 4.29 -1.65
N LEU A 184 -17.53 3.79 -0.43
CA LEU A 184 -16.38 2.93 -0.11
C LEU A 184 -16.58 1.51 -0.63
N TYR A 185 -17.75 0.90 -0.42
CA TYR A 185 -17.96 -0.46 -0.94
C TYR A 185 -17.91 -0.46 -2.48
N GLN A 186 -18.45 0.56 -3.16
CA GLN A 186 -18.38 0.67 -4.62
C GLN A 186 -16.94 0.78 -5.12
N ARG A 187 -16.13 1.67 -4.51
CA ARG A 187 -14.72 1.84 -4.88
C ARG A 187 -13.91 0.56 -4.63
N LEU A 188 -14.08 -0.06 -3.47
CA LEU A 188 -13.45 -1.34 -3.13
C LEU A 188 -13.81 -2.44 -4.13
N THR A 189 -15.11 -2.57 -4.43
CA THR A 189 -15.62 -3.58 -5.37
C THR A 189 -15.02 -3.38 -6.76
N ILE A 190 -15.11 -2.16 -7.30
CA ILE A 190 -14.59 -1.85 -8.64
C ILE A 190 -13.07 -2.05 -8.67
N GLY A 191 -12.35 -1.52 -7.68
CA GLY A 191 -10.89 -1.62 -7.59
C GLY A 191 -10.39 -3.06 -7.56
N GLU A 192 -11.02 -3.91 -6.74
CA GLU A 192 -10.64 -5.33 -6.64
C GLU A 192 -10.93 -6.08 -7.94
N TYR A 193 -12.14 -5.98 -8.49
CA TYR A 193 -12.50 -6.73 -9.70
C TYR A 193 -11.75 -6.25 -10.94
N VAL A 194 -11.55 -4.93 -11.10
CA VAL A 194 -10.75 -4.40 -12.20
C VAL A 194 -9.31 -4.90 -12.10
N PHE A 195 -8.72 -4.92 -10.91
CA PHE A 195 -7.36 -5.41 -10.71
C PHE A 195 -7.23 -6.92 -10.98
N ILE A 196 -8.19 -7.73 -10.53
CA ILE A 196 -8.22 -9.17 -10.81
C ILE A 196 -8.34 -9.42 -12.32
N LEU A 197 -9.30 -8.77 -13.00
CA LEU A 197 -9.48 -8.90 -14.44
C LEU A 197 -8.25 -8.44 -15.22
N PHE A 198 -7.62 -7.35 -14.78
CA PHE A 198 -6.34 -6.89 -15.33
C PHE A 198 -5.25 -7.94 -15.17
N CYS A 199 -5.08 -8.55 -13.99
CA CYS A 199 -4.08 -9.58 -13.77
C CYS A 199 -4.36 -10.83 -14.63
N ILE A 200 -5.62 -11.25 -14.75
CA ILE A 200 -6.01 -12.35 -15.63
C ILE A 200 -5.62 -12.05 -17.08
N GLY A 201 -5.96 -10.86 -17.58
CA GLY A 201 -5.58 -10.43 -18.93
C GLY A 201 -4.06 -10.42 -19.12
N MET A 202 -3.32 -9.88 -18.16
CA MET A 202 -1.85 -9.82 -18.22
C MET A 202 -1.19 -11.19 -18.11
N CYS A 203 -1.81 -12.19 -17.47
CA CYS A 203 -1.31 -13.56 -17.49
C CYS A 203 -1.28 -14.16 -18.91
N PHE A 204 -2.22 -13.77 -19.78
CA PHE A 204 -2.20 -14.15 -21.21
C PHE A 204 -1.17 -13.37 -22.03
N VAL A 205 -0.79 -12.16 -21.59
CA VAL A 205 0.29 -11.38 -22.21
C VAL A 205 1.65 -11.94 -21.81
N ASN A 206 1.91 -12.06 -20.51
CA ASN A 206 3.13 -12.63 -19.95
C ASN A 206 2.88 -13.12 -18.52
N LEU A 207 2.67 -14.42 -18.36
CA LEU A 207 2.43 -15.06 -17.06
C LEU A 207 3.58 -14.79 -16.07
N LYS A 208 4.84 -14.94 -16.51
CA LYS A 208 6.01 -14.81 -15.63
C LYS A 208 6.14 -13.40 -15.08
N ALA A 209 6.00 -12.39 -15.94
CA ALA A 209 6.03 -10.99 -15.52
C ALA A 209 4.86 -10.63 -14.62
N THR A 210 3.65 -11.10 -14.94
CA THR A 210 2.44 -10.86 -14.12
C THR A 210 2.57 -11.44 -12.71
N LEU A 211 3.16 -12.63 -12.59
CA LEU A 211 3.44 -13.25 -11.31
C LEU A 211 4.41 -12.39 -10.48
N VAL A 212 5.52 -11.95 -11.07
CA VAL A 212 6.56 -11.17 -10.37
C VAL A 212 6.11 -9.76 -10.02
N VAL A 213 5.36 -9.10 -10.91
CA VAL A 213 5.02 -7.68 -10.79
C VAL A 213 3.73 -7.44 -10.01
N PHE A 214 2.75 -8.35 -10.08
CA PHE A 214 1.42 -8.12 -9.52
C PHE A 214 0.97 -9.21 -8.53
N ILE A 215 0.96 -10.49 -8.92
CA ILE A 215 0.32 -11.56 -8.13
C ILE A 215 1.12 -11.89 -6.88
N VAL A 216 2.42 -12.16 -7.00
CA VAL A 216 3.28 -12.44 -5.83
C VAL A 216 3.34 -11.22 -4.91
N PRO A 217 3.54 -9.98 -5.41
CA PRO A 217 3.41 -8.77 -4.61
C PRO A 217 2.08 -8.63 -3.87
N LEU A 218 0.94 -8.98 -4.48
CA LEU A 218 -0.38 -8.95 -3.83
C LEU A 218 -0.43 -9.88 -2.61
N VAL A 219 -0.05 -11.14 -2.79
CA VAL A 219 -0.01 -12.12 -1.69
C VAL A 219 0.95 -11.65 -0.60
N PHE A 220 2.13 -11.17 -1.00
CA PHE A 220 3.13 -10.66 -0.09
C PHE A 220 2.66 -9.41 0.68
N ALA A 221 1.97 -8.48 0.02
CA ALA A 221 1.40 -7.29 0.68
C ALA A 221 0.37 -7.67 1.73
N ARG A 222 -0.55 -8.59 1.41
CA ARG A 222 -1.55 -9.08 2.36
C ARG A 222 -0.88 -9.77 3.54
N LEU A 223 0.15 -10.58 3.32
CA LEU A 223 0.91 -11.21 4.41
C LEU A 223 1.55 -10.16 5.34
N VAL A 224 2.25 -9.18 4.78
CA VAL A 224 2.92 -8.13 5.57
C VAL A 224 1.91 -7.29 6.36
N MET A 225 0.77 -6.93 5.76
CA MET A 225 -0.28 -6.18 6.47
C MET A 225 -0.90 -6.99 7.60
N MET A 226 -1.18 -8.28 7.36
CA MET A 226 -1.76 -9.15 8.40
C MET A 226 -0.76 -9.42 9.52
N LEU A 227 0.52 -9.58 9.21
CA LEU A 227 1.58 -9.64 10.20
C LEU A 227 1.67 -8.33 11.01
N GLY A 228 1.52 -7.18 10.36
CA GLY A 228 1.43 -5.88 11.04
C GLY A 228 0.28 -5.83 12.03
N ASN A 229 -0.94 -6.18 11.60
CA ASN A 229 -2.12 -6.22 12.47
C ASN A 229 -1.93 -7.17 13.66
N TRP A 230 -1.41 -8.38 13.40
CA TRP A 230 -1.12 -9.40 14.42
C TRP A 230 -0.08 -8.97 15.46
N THR A 231 0.92 -8.20 15.03
CA THR A 231 1.97 -7.71 15.93
C THR A 231 1.55 -6.46 16.68
N GLN A 232 0.61 -5.68 16.17
CA GLN A 232 0.10 -4.46 16.82
C GLN A 232 -0.99 -4.74 17.86
N HIS A 233 -1.92 -5.64 17.57
CA HIS A 233 -3.07 -5.96 18.41
C HIS A 233 -2.93 -7.32 19.08
#